data_AF-A0A378YIA3-F1
#
_entry.id   AF-A0A378YIA3-F1
#
_cell.length_a   1.000
_cell.length_b   1.000
_cell.length_c   1.000
_cell.angle_alpha   90.00
_cell.angle_beta   90.00
_cell.angle_gamma   90.00
#
_symmetry.space_group_name_H-M   'P 1'
#
loop_
_entity.id
_entity.type
_entity.pdbx_description
1 polymer ?
#
loop_
_entity_poly.entity_id
_entity_poly.type
_entity_poly.pdbx_seq_one_letter_code
_entity_poly.pdbx_strand_id
1 'polypeptide(L)'
;MPVLEVNSVLAESAFGGTPERAATGLPVPASATESWLRAVALSGVGHYAAARAELARTRRLTRDPILRSHTLSTEASFLRQLGWHALAATMDGRAANLVLPDADPADRGAGGPSGDDRTPTDAARHEAVCDALTGLAADALGTGRPELAARLLRRSRRHLDALPADYEAAWRPRIRLHWVSAETALYTPGAGLIAPPEPIAATPAARPDAAARLPVMSSRMDAGHGGSGGESTAAERKHPGPRRSTPRAGSALPHAPARGEHLDPVHTDPSSAHAAPVVAHADLALAHADPALAHAEAALALAERSPSVRHRVKSGLLVAAATAAGGDVDRARELAENVAGQSRIFGLLPLRWACAMLLSGLDSAGGGADEAAVCAALLAARGGRLRMAA
;
A
#
# COMPACT_ATOMS: atom_id res chain seq x y z
N MET A 1 21.05 18.80 -6.25
CA MET A 1 20.83 18.99 -4.80
C MET A 1 21.86 18.13 -4.06
N PRO A 2 22.78 18.71 -3.28
CA PRO A 2 23.84 17.95 -2.64
C PRO A 2 23.30 17.13 -1.46
N VAL A 3 24.02 16.06 -1.13
CA VAL A 3 23.63 14.85 -0.38
C VAL A 3 23.50 15.07 1.14
N LEU A 4 22.90 16.17 1.59
CA LEU A 4 22.61 16.41 3.01
C LEU A 4 21.30 17.19 3.16
N GLU A 5 20.14 16.52 3.31
CA GLU A 5 18.94 17.21 3.85
C GLU A 5 17.76 16.34 4.32
N VAL A 6 17.87 15.01 4.25
CA VAL A 6 16.86 14.10 4.77
C VAL A 6 17.54 13.07 5.66
N ASN A 7 17.05 12.89 6.89
CA ASN A 7 17.51 11.81 7.76
C ASN A 7 17.41 10.46 7.03
N SER A 8 18.56 9.84 6.76
CA SER A 8 18.65 8.59 5.99
C SER A 8 17.85 7.46 6.63
N VAL A 9 17.69 7.46 7.96
CA VAL A 9 16.86 6.48 8.68
C VAL A 9 15.38 6.63 8.33
N LEU A 10 14.87 7.86 8.23
CA LEU A 10 13.46 8.09 7.87
C LEU A 10 13.19 7.71 6.42
N ALA A 11 14.09 8.06 5.50
CA ALA A 11 14.00 7.65 4.10
C ALA A 11 14.07 6.12 3.95
N GLU A 12 15.01 5.48 4.64
CA GLU A 12 15.23 4.03 4.64
C GLU A 12 14.02 3.27 5.20
N SER A 13 13.39 3.76 6.27
CA SER A 13 12.17 3.13 6.81
C SER A 13 10.92 3.39 5.97
N ALA A 14 10.84 4.53 5.27
CA ALA A 14 9.70 4.87 4.42
C ALA A 14 9.72 4.11 3.08
N PHE A 15 10.89 4.09 2.43
CA PHE A 15 11.08 3.66 1.04
C PHE A 15 12.30 2.75 0.81
N GLY A 16 13.03 2.38 1.86
CA GLY A 16 14.18 1.48 1.78
C GLY A 16 13.91 0.06 2.29
N GLY A 17 14.96 -0.55 2.85
CA GLY A 17 15.04 -1.96 3.23
C GLY A 17 14.67 -2.29 4.68
N THR A 18 14.47 -1.29 5.54
CA THR A 18 14.21 -1.51 6.98
C THR A 18 12.91 -0.85 7.49
N PRO A 19 11.74 -1.18 6.91
CA PRO A 19 10.46 -0.63 7.33
C PRO A 19 10.09 -0.99 8.79
N GLU A 20 10.54 -2.14 9.29
CA GLU A 20 10.25 -2.65 10.64
C GLU A 20 10.76 -1.73 11.76
N ARG A 21 11.78 -0.92 11.51
CA ARG A 21 12.28 0.10 12.45
C ARG A 21 11.19 1.08 12.88
N ALA A 22 10.18 1.31 12.04
CA ALA A 22 9.05 2.17 12.38
C ALA A 22 8.26 1.68 13.61
N ALA A 23 8.29 0.38 13.92
CA ALA A 23 7.61 -0.20 15.07
C ALA A 23 8.39 -0.03 16.39
N THR A 24 9.72 0.08 16.34
CA THR A 24 10.60 0.16 17.52
C THR A 24 11.00 1.59 17.87
N GLY A 25 11.02 2.48 16.88
CA GLY A 25 11.26 3.91 17.08
C GLY A 25 11.93 4.57 15.88
N LEU A 26 11.48 5.77 15.54
CA LEU A 26 12.09 6.59 14.49
C LEU A 26 12.64 7.90 15.08
N PRO A 27 13.63 8.53 14.44
CA PRO A 27 14.09 9.88 14.81
C PRO A 27 12.97 10.92 14.78
N VAL A 28 13.03 11.91 15.66
CA VAL A 28 12.11 13.06 15.65
C VAL A 28 12.35 13.86 14.36
N PRO A 29 11.30 14.18 13.57
CA PRO A 29 11.48 14.90 12.31
C PRO A 29 11.79 16.38 12.55
N ALA A 30 12.83 16.89 11.88
CA ALA A 30 13.25 18.29 11.92
C ALA A 30 12.53 19.17 10.89
N SER A 31 11.99 18.57 9.81
CA SER A 31 11.35 19.28 8.71
C SER A 31 9.97 18.73 8.34
N ALA A 32 9.25 19.44 7.46
CA ALA A 32 8.00 18.96 6.89
C ALA A 32 8.21 17.67 6.07
N THR A 33 9.27 17.62 5.26
CA THR A 33 9.63 16.44 4.46
C THR A 33 9.94 15.23 5.35
N GLU A 34 10.68 15.42 6.43
CA GLU A 34 10.97 14.34 7.38
C GLU A 34 9.72 13.87 8.14
N SER A 35 8.82 14.78 8.49
CA SER A 35 7.53 14.42 9.10
C SER A 35 6.66 13.62 8.13
N TRP A 36 6.67 13.95 6.84
CA TRP A 36 6.01 13.17 5.80
C TRP A 36 6.61 11.76 5.67
N LEU A 37 7.94 11.64 5.59
CA LEU A 37 8.62 10.34 5.52
C LEU A 37 8.33 9.47 6.75
N ARG A 38 8.35 10.07 7.93
CA ARG A 38 7.97 9.40 9.18
C ARG A 38 6.53 8.89 9.13
N ALA A 39 5.59 9.66 8.57
CA ALA A 39 4.22 9.23 8.37
C ALA A 39 4.12 8.03 7.40
N VAL A 40 4.87 8.05 6.29
CA VAL A 40 4.94 6.93 5.33
C VAL A 40 5.49 5.66 5.99
N ALA A 41 6.55 5.79 6.80
CA ALA A 41 7.13 4.66 7.52
C ALA A 41 6.15 4.07 8.55
N LEU A 42 5.58 4.91 9.42
CA LEU A 42 4.62 4.49 10.45
C LEU A 42 3.37 3.83 9.87
N SER A 43 2.80 4.39 8.81
CA SER A 43 1.64 3.79 8.14
C SER A 43 1.98 2.46 7.47
N GLY A 44 3.20 2.29 6.96
CA GLY A 44 3.66 1.04 6.37
C GLY A 44 3.62 -0.16 7.31
N VAL A 45 3.84 0.07 8.60
CA VAL A 45 3.76 -0.94 9.67
C VAL A 45 2.43 -0.89 10.44
N GLY A 46 1.45 -0.12 9.96
CA GLY A 46 0.09 -0.06 10.51
C GLY A 46 -0.13 0.89 11.70
N HIS A 47 0.80 1.79 12.00
CA HIS A 47 0.65 2.82 13.05
C HIS A 47 -0.10 4.07 12.56
N TYR A 48 -1.36 3.90 12.13
CA TYR A 48 -2.12 4.94 11.43
C TYR A 48 -2.44 6.18 12.27
N ALA A 49 -2.68 6.05 13.58
CA ALA A 49 -2.91 7.21 14.46
C ALA A 49 -1.66 8.11 14.52
N ALA A 50 -0.48 7.51 14.70
CA ALA A 50 0.79 8.23 14.71
C ALA A 50 1.10 8.82 13.32
N ALA A 51 0.87 8.06 12.24
CA ALA A 51 1.04 8.56 10.88
C ALA A 51 0.16 9.79 10.60
N ARG A 52 -1.12 9.79 11.01
CA ARG A 52 -2.00 10.96 10.84
C ARG A 52 -1.52 12.19 11.65
N ALA A 53 -0.96 11.99 12.84
CA ALA A 53 -0.38 13.08 13.62
C ALA A 53 0.81 13.73 12.88
N GLU A 54 1.66 12.92 12.25
CA GLU A 54 2.78 13.37 11.42
C GLU A 54 2.31 14.06 10.12
N LEU A 55 1.29 13.55 9.43
CA LEU A 55 0.71 14.25 8.27
C LEU A 55 0.08 15.59 8.68
N ALA A 56 -0.55 15.67 9.85
CA ALA A 56 -1.05 16.92 10.39
C ALA A 56 0.09 17.91 10.70
N ARG A 57 1.22 17.44 11.25
CA ARG A 57 2.43 18.25 11.45
C ARG A 57 3.00 18.73 10.12
N THR A 58 3.14 17.86 9.14
CA THR A 58 3.62 18.20 7.78
C THR A 58 2.80 19.35 7.18
N ARG A 59 1.47 19.24 7.19
CA ARG A 59 0.56 20.30 6.66
C ARG A 59 0.72 21.66 7.35
N ARG A 60 1.10 21.68 8.63
CA ARG A 60 1.36 22.93 9.37
C ARG A 60 2.71 23.55 9.01
N LEU A 61 3.69 22.74 8.62
CA LEU A 61 5.07 23.17 8.39
C LEU A 61 5.37 23.56 6.93
N THR A 62 4.51 23.24 5.96
CA THR A 62 4.77 23.51 4.54
C THR A 62 3.61 24.18 3.80
N ARG A 63 3.99 25.07 2.87
CA ARG A 63 3.11 25.63 1.83
C ARG A 63 3.41 25.12 0.43
N ASP A 64 4.44 24.29 0.27
CA ASP A 64 4.78 23.71 -1.03
C ASP A 64 3.62 22.82 -1.54
N PRO A 65 3.04 23.12 -2.72
CA PRO A 65 1.94 22.33 -3.27
C PRO A 65 2.31 20.86 -3.53
N ILE A 66 3.57 20.55 -3.88
CA ILE A 66 4.01 19.19 -4.18
C ILE A 66 4.00 18.35 -2.90
N LEU A 67 4.67 18.80 -1.85
CA LEU A 67 4.67 18.09 -0.56
C LEU A 67 3.27 18.00 0.06
N ARG A 68 2.42 19.04 -0.09
CA ARG A 68 1.02 18.99 0.35
C ARG A 68 0.20 17.95 -0.41
N SER A 69 0.42 17.83 -1.72
CA SER A 69 -0.21 16.80 -2.55
C SER A 69 0.19 15.40 -2.08
N HIS A 70 1.50 15.14 -1.91
CA HIS A 70 1.97 13.87 -1.36
C HIS A 70 1.40 13.56 0.03
N THR A 71 1.27 14.57 0.89
CA THR A 71 0.69 14.42 2.23
C THR A 71 -0.78 13.98 2.16
N LEU A 72 -1.57 14.60 1.29
CA LEU A 72 -2.98 14.24 1.07
C LEU A 72 -3.13 12.86 0.43
N SER A 73 -2.32 12.54 -0.58
CA SER A 73 -2.33 11.22 -1.21
C SER A 73 -1.84 10.11 -0.29
N THR A 74 -0.97 10.44 0.67
CA THR A 74 -0.55 9.52 1.73
C THR A 74 -1.72 9.24 2.68
N GLU A 75 -2.45 10.27 3.13
CA GLU A 75 -3.66 10.10 3.95
C GLU A 75 -4.74 9.30 3.21
N ALA A 76 -4.95 9.58 1.92
CA ALA A 76 -5.88 8.87 1.05
C ALA A 76 -5.53 7.38 0.93
N SER A 77 -4.25 7.06 0.73
CA SER A 77 -3.75 5.68 0.66
C SER A 77 -4.09 4.88 1.92
N PHE A 78 -4.03 5.49 3.11
CA PHE A 78 -4.39 4.82 4.36
C PHE A 78 -5.88 4.52 4.41
N LEU A 79 -6.70 5.52 4.08
CA LEU A 79 -8.16 5.39 4.07
C LEU A 79 -8.59 4.29 3.10
N ARG A 80 -7.97 4.23 1.93
CA ARG A 80 -8.21 3.21 0.90
C ARG A 80 -7.87 1.80 1.38
N GLN A 81 -6.70 1.62 2.00
CA GLN A 81 -6.30 0.33 2.59
C GLN A 81 -7.29 -0.13 3.67
N LEU A 82 -7.94 0.82 4.33
CA LEU A 82 -8.95 0.58 5.34
C LEU A 82 -10.37 0.46 4.77
N GLY A 83 -10.56 0.48 3.44
CA GLY A 83 -11.86 0.35 2.77
C GLY A 83 -12.69 1.64 2.66
N TRP A 84 -12.13 2.79 3.03
CA TRP A 84 -12.81 4.10 3.01
C TRP A 84 -12.61 4.86 1.70
N HIS A 85 -12.88 4.21 0.56
CA HIS A 85 -12.62 4.74 -0.78
C HIS A 85 -13.24 6.12 -1.07
N ALA A 86 -14.49 6.36 -0.65
CA ALA A 86 -15.14 7.65 -0.88
C ALA A 86 -14.43 8.82 -0.16
N LEU A 87 -13.91 8.57 1.06
CA LEU A 87 -13.13 9.56 1.81
C LEU A 87 -11.74 9.74 1.19
N ALA A 88 -11.11 8.65 0.77
CA ALA A 88 -9.82 8.67 0.07
C ALA A 88 -9.91 9.48 -1.24
N ALA A 89 -10.98 9.32 -2.02
CA ALA A 89 -11.19 10.05 -3.27
C ALA A 89 -11.26 11.57 -3.05
N THR A 90 -11.85 12.01 -1.92
CA THR A 90 -11.89 13.44 -1.57
C THR A 90 -10.48 13.98 -1.31
N MET A 91 -9.62 13.19 -0.65
CA MET A 91 -8.25 13.58 -0.35
C MET A 91 -7.37 13.59 -1.60
N ASP A 92 -7.44 12.56 -2.44
CA ASP A 92 -6.68 12.52 -3.70
C ASP A 92 -7.19 13.55 -4.73
N GLY A 93 -8.48 13.89 -4.73
CA GLY A 93 -9.01 14.99 -5.53
C GLY A 93 -8.42 16.35 -5.12
N ARG A 94 -8.30 16.60 -3.81
CA ARG A 94 -7.60 17.78 -3.28
C ARG A 94 -6.11 17.76 -3.58
N ALA A 95 -5.47 16.58 -3.52
CA ALA A 95 -4.07 16.41 -3.89
C ALA A 95 -3.85 16.78 -5.36
N ALA A 96 -4.67 16.23 -6.26
CA ALA A 96 -4.63 16.52 -7.69
C ALA A 96 -4.82 18.02 -7.97
N ASN A 97 -5.77 18.68 -7.30
CA ASN A 97 -6.01 20.12 -7.46
C ASN A 97 -4.80 21.01 -7.10
N LEU A 98 -3.85 20.52 -6.29
CA LEU A 98 -2.65 21.28 -5.93
C LEU A 98 -1.54 21.19 -7.00
N VAL A 99 -1.53 20.11 -7.80
CA VAL A 99 -0.37 19.77 -8.65
C VAL A 99 -0.70 19.61 -10.13
N LEU A 100 -1.98 19.40 -10.48
CA LEU A 100 -2.40 19.33 -11.87
C LEU A 100 -2.08 20.67 -12.57
N PRO A 101 -1.41 20.62 -13.73
CA PRO A 101 -1.20 21.82 -14.53
C PRO A 101 -2.51 22.31 -15.14
N ASP A 102 -2.57 23.60 -15.51
CA ASP A 102 -3.72 24.21 -16.17
C ASP A 102 -4.00 23.60 -17.57
N ALA A 103 -3.01 22.98 -18.21
CA ALA A 103 -3.11 22.31 -19.51
C ALA A 103 -2.60 20.86 -19.44
N ASP A 104 -3.26 19.92 -20.13
CA ASP A 104 -2.84 18.52 -20.20
C ASP A 104 -1.48 18.41 -20.93
N PRO A 105 -0.54 17.56 -20.49
CA PRO A 105 0.69 17.31 -21.25
C PRO A 105 0.46 16.95 -22.71
N ALA A 106 -0.67 16.30 -23.05
CA ALA A 106 -1.04 15.98 -24.43
C ALA A 106 -1.41 17.20 -25.28
N ASP A 107 -1.81 18.31 -24.64
CA ASP A 107 -2.17 19.56 -25.31
C ASP A 107 -0.94 20.43 -25.61
N ARG A 108 0.22 20.07 -25.04
CA ARG A 108 1.51 20.67 -25.43
C ARG A 108 1.87 20.07 -26.79
N GLY A 109 1.64 20.83 -27.87
CA GLY A 109 2.10 20.46 -29.21
C GLY A 109 3.59 20.11 -29.24
N ALA A 110 4.08 19.57 -30.36
CA ALA A 110 5.43 19.03 -30.53
C ALA A 110 6.63 19.98 -30.21
N GLY A 111 6.38 21.21 -29.73
CA GLY A 111 7.37 22.18 -29.27
C GLY A 111 7.39 22.44 -27.76
N GLY A 112 6.80 21.58 -26.93
CA GLY A 112 7.05 21.61 -25.48
C GLY A 112 8.54 21.34 -25.18
N PRO A 113 9.07 21.79 -24.01
CA PRO A 113 10.47 21.55 -23.67
C PRO A 113 10.80 20.06 -23.82
N SER A 114 11.84 19.78 -24.59
CA SER A 114 12.42 18.46 -24.79
C SER A 114 12.54 17.73 -23.46
N GLY A 115 12.44 16.41 -23.44
CA GLY A 115 12.47 15.64 -22.19
C GLY A 115 13.65 15.97 -21.25
N ASP A 116 14.74 16.48 -21.83
CA ASP A 116 16.03 16.89 -21.24
C ASP A 116 16.01 18.32 -20.60
N ASP A 117 15.10 19.22 -20.99
CA ASP A 117 15.07 20.62 -20.50
C ASP A 117 14.28 20.81 -19.18
N ARG A 118 13.82 19.73 -18.56
CA ARG A 118 12.91 19.82 -17.41
C ARG A 118 13.65 20.01 -16.10
N THR A 119 13.10 20.89 -15.28
CA THR A 119 13.63 21.11 -13.95
C THR A 119 13.28 19.92 -13.03
N PRO A 120 14.10 19.64 -11.99
CA PRO A 120 13.75 18.66 -10.96
C PRO A 120 12.39 18.91 -10.31
N THR A 121 11.97 20.18 -10.22
CA THR A 121 10.66 20.58 -9.71
C THR A 121 9.51 20.13 -10.62
N ASP A 122 9.71 20.18 -11.94
CA ASP A 122 8.72 19.66 -12.89
C ASP A 122 8.57 18.15 -12.76
N ALA A 123 9.69 17.43 -12.65
CA ALA A 123 9.67 15.98 -12.46
C ALA A 123 8.94 15.59 -11.16
N ALA A 124 9.24 16.26 -10.05
CA ALA A 124 8.55 16.06 -8.76
C ALA A 124 7.05 16.38 -8.85
N ARG A 125 6.65 17.41 -9.60
CA ARG A 125 5.24 17.72 -9.85
C ARG A 125 4.55 16.60 -10.63
N HIS A 126 5.20 16.08 -11.67
CA HIS A 126 4.68 14.94 -12.44
C HIS A 126 4.50 13.70 -11.55
N GLU A 127 5.44 13.39 -10.67
CA GLU A 127 5.29 12.31 -9.69
C GLU A 127 4.07 12.52 -8.78
N ALA A 128 3.89 13.73 -8.25
CA ALA A 128 2.76 14.05 -7.38
C ALA A 128 1.41 13.95 -8.12
N VAL A 129 1.36 14.39 -9.39
CA VAL A 129 0.18 14.19 -10.26
C VAL A 129 -0.11 12.70 -10.44
N CYS A 130 0.91 11.88 -10.71
CA CYS A 130 0.73 10.44 -10.90
C CYS A 130 0.24 9.74 -9.63
N ASP A 131 0.80 10.10 -8.46
CA ASP A 131 0.37 9.56 -7.17
C ASP A 131 -1.12 9.87 -6.90
N ALA A 132 -1.55 11.11 -7.16
CA ALA A 132 -2.94 11.55 -6.95
C ALA A 132 -3.91 10.93 -7.96
N LEU A 133 -3.58 10.90 -9.25
CA LEU A 133 -4.43 10.29 -10.28
C LEU A 133 -4.56 8.78 -10.12
N THR A 134 -3.46 8.09 -9.78
CA THR A 134 -3.48 6.66 -9.49
C THR A 134 -4.29 6.37 -8.23
N GLY A 135 -4.21 7.24 -7.21
CA GLY A 135 -5.05 7.17 -6.02
C GLY A 135 -6.55 7.32 -6.33
N LEU A 136 -6.92 8.34 -7.10
CA LEU A 136 -8.30 8.53 -7.60
C LEU A 136 -8.78 7.32 -8.41
N ALA A 137 -7.93 6.72 -9.23
CA ALA A 137 -8.28 5.52 -10.00
C ALA A 137 -8.63 4.35 -9.08
N ALA A 138 -7.81 4.11 -8.06
CA ALA A 138 -8.05 3.04 -7.10
C ALA A 138 -9.33 3.27 -6.27
N ASP A 139 -9.68 4.52 -5.96
CA ASP A 139 -10.95 4.83 -5.28
C ASP A 139 -12.16 4.76 -6.20
N ALA A 140 -12.00 5.11 -7.47
CA ALA A 140 -13.04 4.87 -8.48
C ALA A 140 -13.33 3.37 -8.58
N LEU A 141 -12.28 2.53 -8.63
CA LEU A 141 -12.41 1.08 -8.62
C LEU A 141 -13.12 0.58 -7.36
N GLY A 142 -12.64 0.98 -6.17
CA GLY A 142 -13.24 0.60 -4.89
C GLY A 142 -14.64 1.18 -4.61
N THR A 143 -15.18 1.99 -5.52
CA THR A 143 -16.57 2.47 -5.51
C THR A 143 -17.37 1.96 -6.71
N GLY A 144 -16.88 0.93 -7.41
CA GLY A 144 -17.59 0.26 -8.52
C GLY A 144 -17.61 1.04 -9.83
N ARG A 145 -16.57 1.84 -10.12
CA ARG A 145 -16.47 2.68 -11.33
C ARG A 145 -15.22 2.34 -12.17
N PRO A 146 -15.13 1.14 -12.76
CA PRO A 146 -13.92 0.67 -13.44
C PRO A 146 -13.55 1.48 -14.69
N GLU A 147 -14.52 2.03 -15.43
CA GLU A 147 -14.24 2.86 -16.61
C GLU A 147 -13.61 4.19 -16.22
N LEU A 148 -14.04 4.76 -15.08
CA LEU A 148 -13.41 5.97 -14.53
C LEU A 148 -11.99 5.66 -14.06
N ALA A 149 -11.78 4.52 -13.40
CA ALA A 149 -10.45 4.06 -13.01
C ALA A 149 -9.53 3.96 -14.24
N ALA A 150 -9.96 3.27 -15.29
CA ALA A 150 -9.20 3.11 -16.53
C ALA A 150 -8.87 4.46 -17.21
N ARG A 151 -9.80 5.42 -17.25
CA ARG A 151 -9.52 6.78 -17.77
C ARG A 151 -8.47 7.51 -16.94
N LEU A 152 -8.55 7.44 -15.62
CA LEU A 152 -7.59 8.08 -14.71
C LEU A 152 -6.20 7.44 -14.82
N LEU A 153 -6.11 6.12 -14.98
CA LEU A 153 -4.85 5.41 -15.22
C LEU A 153 -4.21 5.83 -16.55
N ARG A 154 -4.99 5.96 -17.63
CA ARG A 154 -4.48 6.48 -18.91
C ARG A 154 -3.95 7.91 -18.77
N ARG A 155 -4.64 8.78 -18.02
CA ARG A 155 -4.15 10.12 -17.76
C ARG A 155 -2.86 10.11 -16.93
N SER A 156 -2.79 9.28 -15.88
CA SER A 156 -1.58 9.12 -15.07
C SER A 156 -0.40 8.61 -15.91
N ARG A 157 -0.65 7.68 -16.85
CA ARG A 157 0.35 7.16 -17.78
C ARG A 157 0.95 8.29 -18.65
N ARG A 158 0.13 9.18 -19.21
CA ARG A 158 0.62 10.35 -19.98
C ARG A 158 1.58 11.23 -19.17
N HIS A 159 1.31 11.43 -17.88
CA HIS A 159 2.21 12.19 -17.00
C HIS A 159 3.51 11.43 -16.68
N LEU A 160 3.50 10.10 -16.64
CA LEU A 160 4.70 9.28 -16.51
C LEU A 160 5.52 9.24 -17.79
N ASP A 161 4.87 9.06 -18.95
CA ASP A 161 5.53 8.99 -20.25
C ASP A 161 6.09 10.34 -20.68
N ALA A 162 5.55 11.42 -20.10
CA ALA A 162 6.20 12.70 -20.19
C ALA A 162 7.62 12.59 -19.64
N LEU A 163 7.87 11.98 -18.46
CA LEU A 163 9.20 11.93 -17.80
C LEU A 163 10.26 11.19 -18.65
N PRO A 164 11.56 11.50 -18.50
CA PRO A 164 12.60 10.74 -19.18
C PRO A 164 12.51 9.24 -18.84
N ALA A 165 12.79 8.38 -19.81
CA ALA A 165 12.67 6.93 -19.65
C ALA A 165 13.62 6.39 -18.56
N ASP A 166 14.79 6.98 -18.45
CA ASP A 166 15.85 6.71 -17.48
C ASP A 166 15.68 7.46 -16.14
N TYR A 167 14.58 8.21 -15.95
CA TYR A 167 14.32 8.91 -14.70
C TYR A 167 13.95 7.93 -13.59
N GLU A 168 14.95 7.40 -12.89
CA GLU A 168 14.81 6.33 -11.90
C GLU A 168 13.91 6.72 -10.71
N ALA A 169 13.91 7.99 -10.30
CA ALA A 169 13.18 8.47 -9.13
C ALA A 169 11.65 8.24 -9.21
N ALA A 170 11.08 8.18 -10.42
CA ALA A 170 9.67 7.88 -10.63
C ALA A 170 9.30 6.38 -10.55
N TRP A 171 10.18 5.52 -9.98
CA TRP A 171 9.90 4.11 -9.75
C TRP A 171 8.58 3.88 -8.99
N ARG A 172 8.28 4.69 -7.98
CA ARG A 172 7.09 4.54 -7.12
C ARG A 172 5.78 4.73 -7.89
N PRO A 173 5.55 5.86 -8.59
CA PRO A 173 4.32 6.02 -9.37
C PRO A 173 4.22 5.01 -10.53
N ARG A 174 5.33 4.55 -11.13
CA ARG A 174 5.31 3.45 -12.13
C ARG A 174 4.79 2.14 -11.55
N ILE A 175 5.31 1.70 -10.39
CA ILE A 175 4.83 0.49 -9.71
C ILE A 175 3.34 0.63 -9.35
N ARG A 176 2.95 1.78 -8.76
CA ARG A 176 1.57 2.01 -8.33
C ARG A 176 0.59 2.01 -9.50
N LEU A 177 0.97 2.56 -10.64
CA LEU A 177 0.15 2.51 -11.84
C LEU A 177 -0.14 1.06 -12.23
N HIS A 178 0.88 0.20 -12.24
CA HIS A 178 0.71 -1.22 -12.52
C HIS A 178 -0.13 -1.95 -11.48
N TRP A 179 0.00 -1.62 -10.19
CA TRP A 179 -0.87 -2.18 -9.15
C TRP A 179 -2.35 -1.94 -9.44
N VAL A 180 -2.71 -0.68 -9.69
CA VAL A 180 -4.13 -0.31 -9.88
C VAL A 180 -4.63 -0.78 -11.25
N SER A 181 -3.77 -0.85 -12.28
CA SER A 181 -4.12 -1.50 -13.54
C SER A 181 -4.41 -2.99 -13.37
N ALA A 182 -3.60 -3.72 -12.60
CA ALA A 182 -3.83 -5.13 -12.30
C ALA A 182 -5.14 -5.32 -11.52
N GLU A 183 -5.37 -4.54 -10.46
CA GLU A 183 -6.62 -4.55 -9.68
C GLU A 183 -7.84 -4.23 -10.57
N THR A 184 -7.72 -3.28 -11.50
CA THR A 184 -8.81 -2.92 -12.43
C THR A 184 -9.11 -4.06 -13.41
N ALA A 185 -8.07 -4.73 -13.94
CA ALA A 185 -8.25 -5.89 -14.80
C ALA A 185 -8.88 -7.08 -14.06
N LEU A 186 -8.52 -7.29 -12.78
CA LEU A 186 -9.14 -8.31 -11.92
C LEU A 186 -10.62 -8.04 -11.62
N TYR A 187 -10.99 -6.76 -11.46
CA TYR A 187 -12.37 -6.38 -11.14
C TYR A 187 -13.34 -6.55 -12.32
N THR A 188 -12.85 -6.35 -13.56
CA THR A 188 -13.62 -6.59 -14.80
C THR A 188 -12.83 -7.41 -15.82
N PRO A 189 -12.66 -8.73 -15.59
CA PRO A 189 -11.93 -9.59 -16.53
C PRO A 189 -12.59 -9.58 -17.92
N GLY A 190 -11.77 -9.50 -18.97
CA GLY A 190 -12.25 -9.51 -20.36
C GLY A 190 -12.96 -8.24 -20.85
N ALA A 191 -13.14 -7.22 -20.02
CA ALA A 191 -13.84 -5.98 -20.41
C ALA A 191 -13.01 -5.06 -21.35
N GLY A 192 -11.74 -5.39 -21.62
CA GLY A 192 -10.87 -4.61 -22.51
C GLY A 192 -10.53 -3.20 -21.99
N LEU A 193 -10.81 -2.89 -20.73
CA LEU A 193 -10.55 -1.56 -20.14
C LEU A 193 -9.06 -1.28 -19.91
N ILE A 194 -8.28 -2.35 -19.68
CA ILE A 194 -6.85 -2.33 -19.39
C ILE A 194 -6.15 -3.24 -20.41
N ALA A 195 -5.23 -2.67 -21.17
CA ALA A 195 -4.36 -3.43 -22.07
C ALA A 195 -3.19 -4.03 -21.27
N PRO A 196 -2.63 -5.17 -21.68
CA PRO A 196 -1.39 -5.68 -21.08
C PRO A 196 -0.28 -4.62 -21.18
N PRO A 197 0.65 -4.56 -20.21
CA PRO A 197 1.76 -3.63 -20.26
C PRO A 197 2.70 -3.96 -21.43
N GLU A 198 3.39 -2.95 -21.94
CA GLU A 198 4.56 -3.19 -22.78
C GLU A 198 5.60 -4.02 -22.02
N PRO A 199 6.30 -4.95 -22.70
CA PRO A 199 7.36 -5.72 -22.06
C PRO A 199 8.39 -4.79 -21.43
N ILE A 200 8.66 -4.99 -20.14
CA ILE A 200 9.75 -4.29 -19.48
C ILE A 200 11.04 -4.82 -20.12
N ALA A 201 11.81 -3.94 -20.77
CA ALA A 201 13.09 -4.30 -21.36
C ALA A 201 13.95 -5.06 -20.34
N ALA A 202 14.40 -6.26 -20.72
CA ALA A 202 15.32 -7.04 -19.92
C ALA A 202 16.60 -6.22 -19.72
N THR A 203 17.04 -6.10 -18.47
CA THR A 203 18.33 -5.48 -18.18
C THR A 203 19.43 -6.34 -18.82
N PRO A 204 20.42 -5.78 -19.55
CA PRO A 204 21.61 -6.53 -19.89
C PRO A 204 22.20 -7.07 -18.58
N ALA A 205 22.44 -8.38 -18.52
CA ALA A 205 22.87 -9.06 -17.31
C ALA A 205 24.00 -8.28 -16.63
N ALA A 206 23.81 -7.93 -15.35
CA ALA A 206 24.89 -7.40 -14.54
C ALA A 206 26.07 -8.38 -14.62
N ARG A 207 27.25 -7.89 -14.99
CA ARG A 207 28.48 -8.68 -14.92
C ARG A 207 28.59 -9.23 -13.49
N PRO A 208 28.98 -10.50 -13.31
CA PRO A 208 29.14 -11.08 -11.98
C PRO A 208 30.32 -10.39 -11.31
N ASP A 209 30.05 -9.38 -10.48
CA ASP A 209 31.05 -8.80 -9.61
C ASP A 209 31.16 -9.64 -8.34
N ALA A 210 32.40 -9.84 -7.93
CA ALA A 210 32.86 -10.90 -7.05
C ALA A 210 32.06 -11.02 -5.75
N ALA A 211 31.61 -12.24 -5.46
CA ALA A 211 31.09 -12.65 -4.18
C ALA A 211 31.96 -12.10 -3.04
N ALA A 212 31.36 -11.24 -2.22
CA ALA A 212 31.87 -10.85 -0.93
C ALA A 212 32.05 -12.12 -0.09
N ARG A 213 33.29 -12.61 -0.02
CA ARG A 213 33.72 -13.61 0.95
C ARG A 213 33.56 -12.97 2.33
N LEU A 214 32.64 -13.51 3.13
CA LEU A 214 32.59 -13.24 4.57
C LEU A 214 33.93 -13.64 5.20
N PRO A 215 34.58 -12.79 6.02
CA PRO A 215 35.76 -13.20 6.74
C PRO A 215 35.37 -14.14 7.89
N VAL A 216 35.99 -15.32 7.91
CA VAL A 216 35.99 -16.26 9.03
C VAL A 216 36.69 -15.58 10.22
N MET A 217 35.97 -15.34 11.31
CA MET A 217 36.59 -14.93 12.58
C MET A 217 37.29 -16.13 13.22
N SER A 218 38.61 -16.01 13.37
CA SER A 218 39.44 -16.94 14.11
C SER A 218 39.29 -16.72 15.62
N SER A 219 39.11 -17.81 16.35
CA SER A 219 38.96 -17.87 17.80
C SER A 219 40.24 -17.42 18.51
N ARG A 220 40.11 -16.50 19.47
CA ARG A 220 41.08 -16.35 20.56
C ARG A 220 40.36 -16.24 21.89
N MET A 221 40.64 -17.23 22.73
CA MET A 221 40.45 -17.20 24.17
C MET A 221 41.28 -16.05 24.75
N ASP A 222 40.71 -15.34 25.72
CA ASP A 222 41.50 -14.91 26.87
C ASP A 222 40.64 -14.86 28.14
N ALA A 223 41.27 -15.32 29.22
CA ALA A 223 40.71 -15.58 30.53
C ALA A 223 40.53 -14.29 31.35
N GLY A 224 39.66 -14.37 32.35
CA GLY A 224 39.12 -13.25 33.12
C GLY A 224 40.09 -12.55 34.08
N HIS A 225 39.54 -11.61 34.85
CA HIS A 225 39.78 -11.43 36.30
C HIS A 225 38.64 -10.58 36.88
N GLY A 226 38.11 -11.01 38.03
CA GLY A 226 37.00 -10.38 38.73
C GLY A 226 37.40 -9.22 39.64
N GLY A 227 36.38 -8.55 40.18
CA GLY A 227 36.50 -7.53 41.22
C GLY A 227 35.11 -7.12 41.72
N SER A 228 34.89 -7.36 43.01
CA SER A 228 33.62 -7.30 43.75
C SER A 228 33.49 -6.01 44.58
N GLY A 229 32.25 -5.64 44.94
CA GLY A 229 31.87 -4.69 46.00
C GLY A 229 30.62 -3.91 45.58
N GLY A 230 29.41 -4.15 46.11
CA GLY A 230 28.93 -3.81 47.47
C GLY A 230 28.43 -2.35 47.47
N GLU A 231 27.25 -1.91 47.91
CA GLU A 231 26.12 -2.42 48.69
C GLU A 231 24.89 -1.51 48.43
N SER A 232 23.70 -2.13 48.39
CA SER A 232 22.50 -1.79 49.18
C SER A 232 22.18 -0.33 49.58
N THR A 233 20.93 0.09 49.32
CA THR A 233 19.99 0.44 50.41
C THR A 233 18.56 0.51 49.88
N ALA A 234 17.68 -0.17 50.61
CA ALA A 234 16.23 -0.16 50.46
C ALA A 234 15.61 1.06 51.15
N ALA A 235 14.46 1.52 50.66
CA ALA A 235 13.46 2.17 51.51
C ALA A 235 12.06 1.99 50.92
N GLU A 236 11.10 1.92 51.83
CA GLU A 236 9.87 1.17 51.74
C GLU A 236 8.63 2.07 51.88
N ARG A 237 7.50 1.58 51.31
CA ARG A 237 6.08 1.77 51.70
C ARG A 237 5.45 3.18 51.63
N LYS A 238 4.27 3.28 50.98
CA LYS A 238 2.94 3.14 51.63
C LYS A 238 1.76 3.31 50.65
N HIS A 239 0.82 2.37 50.73
CA HIS A 239 -0.59 2.51 50.32
C HIS A 239 -1.39 3.41 51.29
N PRO A 240 -2.53 3.95 50.85
CA PRO A 240 -3.81 3.40 51.31
C PRO A 240 -4.93 3.35 50.25
N GLY A 241 -5.85 2.39 50.39
CA GLY A 241 -7.14 2.33 49.69
C GLY A 241 -8.27 3.06 50.44
N PRO A 242 -9.54 2.63 50.30
CA PRO A 242 -10.46 3.03 49.23
C PRO A 242 -11.69 3.79 49.76
N ARG A 243 -12.45 4.47 48.88
CA ARG A 243 -13.81 4.96 49.21
C ARG A 243 -14.80 4.70 48.07
N ARG A 244 -15.93 4.12 48.48
CA ARG A 244 -17.18 3.84 47.73
C ARG A 244 -17.98 5.14 47.53
N SER A 245 -18.74 5.23 46.43
CA SER A 245 -20.14 5.74 46.44
C SER A 245 -20.86 5.46 45.10
N THR A 246 -22.00 4.78 45.18
CA THR A 246 -23.16 4.89 44.27
C THR A 246 -24.32 5.48 45.09
N PRO A 247 -25.32 6.17 44.50
CA PRO A 247 -26.54 5.56 43.89
C PRO A 247 -27.06 6.37 42.67
N ARG A 248 -28.19 6.18 41.97
CA ARG A 248 -29.12 5.10 41.57
C ARG A 248 -30.20 5.75 40.65
N ALA A 249 -30.55 5.10 39.54
CA ALA A 249 -31.82 4.98 38.76
C ALA A 249 -32.83 6.14 38.45
N GLY A 250 -33.44 6.00 37.26
CA GLY A 250 -34.82 6.44 36.88
C GLY A 250 -34.85 7.38 35.65
N SER A 251 -35.66 7.26 34.59
CA SER A 251 -36.73 6.35 34.19
C SER A 251 -37.15 6.62 32.73
N ALA A 252 -37.59 5.55 32.04
CA ALA A 252 -38.74 5.47 31.12
C ALA A 252 -38.85 6.29 29.80
N LEU A 253 -39.03 5.51 28.73
CA LEU A 253 -39.71 5.80 27.45
C LEU A 253 -41.19 6.26 27.66
N PRO A 254 -41.88 6.78 26.64
CA PRO A 254 -42.65 5.95 25.67
C PRO A 254 -42.49 6.44 24.20
N HIS A 255 -42.38 5.54 23.21
CA HIS A 255 -43.42 4.81 22.45
C HIS A 255 -44.15 5.61 21.34
N ALA A 256 -44.10 5.02 20.14
CA ALA A 256 -44.56 5.42 18.80
C ALA A 256 -46.09 5.66 18.64
N PRO A 257 -46.59 5.92 17.40
CA PRO A 257 -46.95 4.78 16.54
C PRO A 257 -46.69 4.94 15.03
N ALA A 258 -46.76 3.78 14.38
CA ALA A 258 -46.57 3.48 12.97
C ALA A 258 -47.83 3.64 12.10
N ARG A 259 -47.64 3.56 10.77
CA ARG A 259 -48.41 2.84 9.71
C ARG A 259 -48.07 3.48 8.34
N GLY A 260 -47.89 2.77 7.22
CA GLY A 260 -47.98 1.34 6.90
C GLY A 260 -47.82 1.15 5.37
N GLU A 261 -47.46 -0.08 4.98
CA GLU A 261 -47.88 -0.83 3.77
C GLU A 261 -47.49 -0.22 2.38
N HIS A 262 -47.17 -0.92 1.28
CA HIS A 262 -47.34 -2.27 0.74
C HIS A 262 -46.50 -2.26 -0.59
N LEU A 263 -45.67 -3.22 -1.02
CA LEU A 263 -45.99 -4.42 -1.82
C LEU A 263 -44.67 -4.98 -2.41
N ASP A 264 -44.46 -6.29 -2.32
CA ASP A 264 -43.58 -7.07 -3.21
C ASP A 264 -44.27 -7.34 -4.56
N PRO A 265 -43.53 -7.79 -5.59
CA PRO A 265 -43.58 -9.23 -5.89
C PRO A 265 -42.26 -9.86 -6.40
N VAL A 266 -42.00 -11.08 -5.89
CA VAL A 266 -41.79 -12.35 -6.65
C VAL A 266 -40.44 -12.66 -7.32
N HIS A 267 -39.81 -13.74 -6.78
CA HIS A 267 -39.01 -14.84 -7.37
C HIS A 267 -37.78 -14.51 -8.26
N THR A 268 -36.62 -15.20 -8.21
CA THR A 268 -36.33 -16.63 -8.02
C THR A 268 -34.85 -16.81 -7.62
N ASP A 269 -34.58 -17.81 -6.77
CA ASP A 269 -33.28 -18.46 -6.55
C ASP A 269 -32.85 -19.23 -7.83
N PRO A 270 -31.55 -19.40 -8.11
CA PRO A 270 -31.06 -20.78 -8.09
C PRO A 270 -29.62 -20.98 -7.60
N SER A 271 -29.51 -21.97 -6.72
CA SER A 271 -28.33 -22.81 -6.50
C SER A 271 -27.90 -23.59 -7.75
N SER A 272 -26.57 -23.76 -7.88
CA SER A 272 -25.84 -24.90 -8.43
C SER A 272 -26.37 -25.61 -9.68
N ALA A 273 -25.68 -25.44 -10.82
CA ALA A 273 -25.70 -26.39 -11.93
C ALA A 273 -24.32 -26.52 -12.58
N HIS A 274 -23.78 -27.73 -12.53
CA HIS A 274 -22.68 -28.21 -13.35
C HIS A 274 -23.03 -28.15 -14.83
N ALA A 275 -22.17 -27.55 -15.64
CA ALA A 275 -22.06 -27.85 -17.07
C ALA A 275 -20.62 -27.57 -17.51
N ALA A 276 -19.85 -28.63 -17.76
CA ALA A 276 -18.57 -28.53 -18.44
C ALA A 276 -18.78 -28.20 -19.93
N PRO A 277 -18.00 -27.31 -20.54
CA PRO A 277 -17.88 -27.26 -21.99
C PRO A 277 -16.61 -27.96 -22.48
N VAL A 278 -16.82 -28.58 -23.62
CA VAL A 278 -15.95 -29.41 -24.44
C VAL A 278 -14.69 -28.66 -24.89
N VAL A 279 -13.57 -29.39 -24.90
CA VAL A 279 -12.27 -28.96 -25.42
C VAL A 279 -12.39 -28.61 -26.91
N ALA A 280 -12.14 -27.35 -27.26
CA ALA A 280 -11.85 -26.94 -28.62
C ALA A 280 -10.42 -26.40 -28.67
N HIS A 281 -9.51 -27.23 -29.19
CA HIS A 281 -8.17 -26.83 -29.59
C HIS A 281 -8.24 -25.94 -30.84
N ALA A 282 -7.97 -24.64 -30.71
CA ALA A 282 -7.44 -23.80 -31.78
C ALA A 282 -6.85 -22.50 -31.21
N ASP A 283 -5.60 -22.22 -31.62
CA ASP A 283 -4.81 -20.99 -31.46
C ASP A 283 -4.04 -20.74 -30.15
N LEU A 284 -3.07 -21.61 -29.89
CA LEU A 284 -2.03 -21.50 -28.86
C LEU A 284 -0.88 -20.51 -29.17
N ALA A 285 -1.05 -19.57 -30.11
CA ALA A 285 0.04 -18.69 -30.58
C ALA A 285 -0.23 -17.19 -30.46
N LEU A 286 -1.29 -16.77 -29.77
CA LEU A 286 -1.51 -15.40 -29.29
C LEU A 286 -2.49 -15.46 -28.12
N ALA A 287 -2.18 -16.26 -27.09
CA ALA A 287 -2.86 -16.16 -25.82
C ALA A 287 -2.79 -14.69 -25.39
N HIS A 288 -3.92 -13.98 -25.42
CA HIS A 288 -3.98 -12.63 -24.88
C HIS A 288 -3.58 -12.75 -23.41
N ALA A 289 -2.32 -12.39 -23.12
CA ALA A 289 -1.79 -12.46 -21.77
C ALA A 289 -2.77 -11.74 -20.85
N ASP A 290 -3.20 -12.42 -19.79
CA ASP A 290 -4.13 -11.85 -18.83
C ASP A 290 -3.56 -10.50 -18.34
N PRO A 291 -4.22 -9.37 -18.66
CA PRO A 291 -3.71 -8.05 -18.30
C PRO A 291 -3.50 -7.89 -16.80
N ALA A 292 -4.26 -8.61 -15.98
CA ALA A 292 -4.10 -8.58 -14.52
C ALA A 292 -2.75 -9.14 -14.10
N LEU A 293 -2.45 -10.39 -14.48
CA LEU A 293 -1.18 -11.04 -14.15
C LEU A 293 -0.01 -10.29 -14.77
N ALA A 294 -0.11 -9.89 -16.05
CA ALA A 294 0.97 -9.17 -16.73
C ALA A 294 1.32 -7.84 -16.05
N HIS A 295 0.32 -7.09 -15.57
CA HIS A 295 0.58 -5.89 -14.78
C HIS A 295 1.12 -6.18 -13.38
N ALA A 296 0.66 -7.24 -12.71
CA ALA A 296 1.18 -7.63 -11.40
C ALA A 296 2.67 -8.01 -11.49
N GLU A 297 3.07 -8.78 -12.51
CA GLU A 297 4.46 -9.14 -12.79
C GLU A 297 5.31 -7.92 -13.15
N ALA A 298 4.78 -7.02 -13.99
CA ALA A 298 5.45 -5.76 -14.31
C ALA A 298 5.71 -4.91 -13.06
N ALA A 299 4.75 -4.85 -12.14
CA ALA A 299 4.91 -4.17 -10.86
C ALA A 299 5.94 -4.84 -9.96
N LEU A 300 6.05 -6.17 -9.98
CA LEU A 300 7.05 -6.92 -9.21
C LEU A 300 8.45 -6.68 -9.78
N ALA A 301 8.65 -6.81 -11.09
CA ALA A 301 9.93 -6.57 -11.74
C ALA A 301 10.44 -5.13 -11.52
N LEU A 302 9.55 -4.13 -11.53
CA LEU A 302 9.90 -2.76 -11.16
C LEU A 302 10.24 -2.63 -9.67
N ALA A 303 9.49 -3.29 -8.79
CA ALA A 303 9.73 -3.25 -7.35
C ALA A 303 11.04 -3.91 -6.95
N GLU A 304 11.45 -5.00 -7.62
CA GLU A 304 12.73 -5.69 -7.40
C GLU A 304 13.94 -4.79 -7.66
N ARG A 305 13.81 -3.85 -8.60
CA ARG A 305 14.83 -2.83 -8.89
C ARG A 305 14.74 -1.59 -7.99
N SER A 306 13.72 -1.51 -7.14
CA SER A 306 13.53 -0.39 -6.22
C SER A 306 14.15 -0.68 -4.86
N PRO A 307 14.54 0.35 -4.08
CA PRO A 307 15.06 0.14 -2.72
C PRO A 307 13.98 -0.38 -1.75
N SER A 308 12.69 -0.30 -2.10
CA SER A 308 11.61 -0.47 -1.14
C SER A 308 11.18 -1.93 -0.97
N VAL A 309 11.49 -2.51 0.20
CA VAL A 309 10.95 -3.82 0.61
C VAL A 309 9.42 -3.83 0.59
N ARG A 310 8.79 -2.76 1.07
CA ARG A 310 7.32 -2.67 1.10
C ARG A 310 6.68 -2.79 -0.27
N HIS A 311 7.27 -2.16 -1.28
CA HIS A 311 6.74 -2.24 -2.65
C HIS A 311 6.97 -3.64 -3.23
N ARG A 312 8.11 -4.29 -2.94
CA ARG A 312 8.36 -5.68 -3.34
C ARG A 312 7.32 -6.64 -2.75
N VAL A 313 7.11 -6.58 -1.43
CA VAL A 313 6.13 -7.44 -0.73
C VAL A 313 4.71 -7.18 -1.25
N LYS A 314 4.32 -5.91 -1.43
CA LYS A 314 3.00 -5.58 -1.98
C LYS A 314 2.84 -6.05 -3.44
N SER A 315 3.84 -5.88 -4.30
CA SER A 315 3.78 -6.41 -5.66
C SER A 315 3.64 -7.92 -5.69
N GLY A 316 4.36 -8.64 -4.82
CA GLY A 316 4.21 -10.10 -4.68
C GLY A 316 2.80 -10.53 -4.29
N LEU A 317 2.13 -9.77 -3.39
CA LEU A 317 0.73 -10.01 -3.05
C LEU A 317 -0.19 -9.90 -4.27
N LEU A 318 0.04 -8.93 -5.14
CA LEU A 318 -0.77 -8.75 -6.35
C LEU A 318 -0.53 -9.86 -7.36
N VAL A 319 0.70 -10.37 -7.49
CA VAL A 319 0.98 -11.55 -8.31
C VAL A 319 0.19 -12.75 -7.76
N ALA A 320 0.25 -13.00 -6.45
CA ALA A 320 -0.53 -14.07 -5.82
C ALA A 320 -2.04 -13.95 -6.09
N ALA A 321 -2.60 -12.74 -5.95
CA ALA A 321 -4.02 -12.50 -6.22
C ALA A 321 -4.39 -12.69 -7.69
N ALA A 322 -3.54 -12.24 -8.63
CA ALA A 322 -3.78 -12.43 -10.05
C ALA A 322 -3.65 -13.89 -10.49
N THR A 323 -2.66 -14.61 -9.95
CA THR A 323 -2.50 -16.06 -10.15
C THR A 323 -3.72 -16.84 -9.65
N ALA A 324 -4.28 -16.46 -8.49
CA ALA A 324 -5.51 -17.06 -7.98
C ALA A 324 -6.69 -16.84 -8.93
N ALA A 325 -6.86 -15.61 -9.43
CA ALA A 325 -7.93 -15.28 -10.37
C ALA A 325 -7.77 -16.00 -11.72
N GLY A 326 -6.53 -16.30 -12.13
CA GLY A 326 -6.22 -17.14 -13.29
C GLY A 326 -6.46 -18.64 -13.09
N GLY A 327 -6.83 -19.07 -11.87
CA GLY A 327 -7.21 -20.45 -11.55
C GLY A 327 -6.09 -21.34 -11.00
N ASP A 328 -4.84 -20.85 -10.93
CA ASP A 328 -3.72 -21.60 -10.34
C ASP A 328 -3.66 -21.38 -8.82
N VAL A 329 -4.61 -22.00 -8.12
CA VAL A 329 -4.81 -21.84 -6.67
C VAL A 329 -3.60 -22.29 -5.86
N ASP A 330 -2.92 -23.37 -6.27
CA ASP A 330 -1.78 -23.90 -5.53
C ASP A 330 -0.57 -22.97 -5.62
N ARG A 331 -0.28 -22.45 -6.82
CA ARG A 331 0.77 -21.45 -6.98
C ARG A 331 0.44 -20.16 -6.24
N ALA A 332 -0.82 -19.72 -6.30
CA ALA A 332 -1.27 -18.53 -5.58
C ALA A 332 -1.10 -18.67 -4.06
N ARG A 333 -1.38 -19.85 -3.50
CA ARG A 333 -1.17 -20.15 -2.08
C ARG A 333 0.29 -20.06 -1.70
N GLU A 334 1.19 -20.71 -2.44
CA GLU A 334 2.64 -20.67 -2.18
C GLU A 334 3.18 -19.22 -2.20
N LEU A 335 2.75 -18.44 -3.20
CA LEU A 335 3.11 -17.03 -3.30
C LEU A 335 2.58 -16.22 -2.11
N ALA A 336 1.30 -16.40 -1.74
CA ALA A 336 0.67 -15.69 -0.64
C ALA A 336 1.32 -16.04 0.72
N GLU A 337 1.70 -17.30 0.95
CA GLU A 337 2.42 -17.74 2.14
C GLU A 337 3.81 -17.11 2.26
N ASN A 338 4.56 -17.05 1.15
CA ASN A 338 5.85 -16.36 1.11
C ASN A 338 5.69 -14.87 1.47
N VAL A 339 4.73 -14.18 0.83
CA VAL A 339 4.44 -12.77 1.11
C VAL A 339 3.99 -12.57 2.57
N ALA A 340 3.21 -13.50 3.13
CA ALA A 340 2.84 -13.47 4.55
C ALA A 340 4.07 -13.61 5.46
N GLY A 341 5.00 -14.51 5.13
CA GLY A 341 6.30 -14.65 5.81
C GLY A 341 7.11 -13.35 5.79
N GLN A 342 7.30 -12.76 4.62
CA GLN A 342 7.98 -11.47 4.46
C GLN A 342 7.28 -10.35 5.26
N SER A 343 5.95 -10.30 5.22
CA SER A 343 5.17 -9.31 5.96
C SER A 343 5.37 -9.42 7.48
N ARG A 344 5.56 -10.63 8.02
CA ARG A 344 5.89 -10.84 9.44
C ARG A 344 7.30 -10.38 9.75
N ILE A 345 8.29 -10.77 8.95
CA ILE A 345 9.71 -10.40 9.11
C ILE A 345 9.85 -8.86 9.16
N PHE A 346 9.20 -8.17 8.23
CA PHE A 346 9.31 -6.72 8.08
C PHE A 346 8.24 -5.91 8.85
N GLY A 347 7.42 -6.57 9.69
CA GLY A 347 6.41 -5.90 10.50
C GLY A 347 5.31 -5.18 9.71
N LEU A 348 5.05 -5.61 8.47
CA LEU A 348 4.08 -5.00 7.55
C LEU A 348 2.66 -5.48 7.87
N LEU A 349 2.15 -5.07 9.03
CA LEU A 349 0.85 -5.51 9.55
C LEU A 349 -0.32 -5.36 8.55
N PRO A 350 -0.45 -4.26 7.78
CA PRO A 350 -1.50 -4.16 6.77
C PRO A 350 -1.40 -5.21 5.65
N LEU A 351 -0.17 -5.55 5.22
CA LEU A 351 0.04 -6.58 4.18
C LEU A 351 -0.16 -7.99 4.75
N ARG A 352 0.24 -8.22 6.00
CA ARG A 352 -0.07 -9.47 6.72
C ARG A 352 -1.58 -9.72 6.78
N TRP A 353 -2.37 -8.70 7.09
CA TRP A 353 -3.83 -8.78 7.04
C TRP A 353 -4.33 -9.15 5.64
N ALA A 354 -3.84 -8.47 4.60
CA ALA A 354 -4.27 -8.72 3.23
C ALA A 354 -3.89 -10.13 2.72
N CYS A 355 -2.71 -10.64 3.08
CA CYS A 355 -2.32 -12.02 2.82
C CYS A 355 -3.25 -13.02 3.52
N ALA A 356 -3.60 -12.77 4.78
CA ALA A 356 -4.49 -13.63 5.55
C ALA A 356 -5.90 -13.67 4.93
N MET A 357 -6.40 -12.52 4.46
CA MET A 357 -7.66 -12.45 3.70
C MET A 357 -7.60 -13.24 2.39
N LEU A 358 -6.50 -13.13 1.62
CA LEU A 358 -6.31 -13.88 0.39
C LEU A 358 -6.27 -15.39 0.68
N LEU A 359 -5.43 -15.83 1.61
CA LEU A 359 -5.31 -17.24 2.01
C LEU A 359 -6.64 -17.81 2.52
N SER A 360 -7.40 -17.02 3.30
CA SER A 360 -8.75 -17.42 3.74
C SER A 360 -9.72 -17.63 2.57
N GLY A 361 -9.54 -16.94 1.44
CA GLY A 361 -10.34 -17.15 0.24
C GLY A 361 -9.89 -18.34 -0.60
N LEU A 362 -8.63 -18.77 -0.47
CA LEU A 362 -8.06 -19.92 -1.18
C LEU A 362 -8.29 -21.25 -0.43
N ASP A 363 -8.44 -21.20 0.90
CA ASP A 363 -8.56 -22.39 1.75
C ASP A 363 -9.97 -22.57 2.30
N SER A 364 -10.59 -23.70 1.96
CA SER A 364 -11.88 -24.13 2.52
C SER A 364 -11.82 -24.41 4.04
N ALA A 365 -10.61 -24.56 4.60
CA ALA A 365 -10.36 -24.92 6.01
C ALA A 365 -10.26 -23.72 6.97
N GLY A 366 -10.29 -22.48 6.47
CA GLY A 366 -10.52 -21.27 7.30
C GLY A 366 -9.34 -20.71 8.12
N GLY A 367 -8.13 -21.28 8.05
CA GLY A 367 -6.98 -20.83 8.87
C GLY A 367 -6.55 -19.37 8.65
N GLY A 368 -6.82 -18.78 7.48
CA GLY A 368 -6.54 -17.36 7.20
C GLY A 368 -7.45 -16.39 7.96
N ALA A 369 -8.66 -16.79 8.35
CA ALA A 369 -9.64 -15.91 8.97
C ALA A 369 -9.22 -15.44 10.37
N ASP A 370 -8.64 -16.32 11.18
CA ASP A 370 -8.18 -16.00 12.53
C ASP A 370 -7.02 -15.01 12.51
N GLU A 371 -6.04 -15.22 11.62
CA GLU A 371 -4.92 -14.30 11.47
C GLU A 371 -5.38 -12.93 10.95
N ALA A 372 -6.34 -12.90 10.03
CA ALA A 372 -6.95 -11.65 9.57
C ALA A 372 -7.65 -10.91 10.72
N ALA A 373 -8.40 -11.61 11.58
CA ALA A 373 -9.05 -11.01 12.76
C ALA A 373 -8.04 -10.42 13.75
N VAL A 374 -6.95 -11.14 14.05
CA VAL A 374 -5.86 -10.66 14.91
C VAL A 374 -5.22 -9.40 14.32
N CYS A 375 -4.89 -9.41 13.02
CA CYS A 375 -4.29 -8.26 12.37
C CYS A 375 -5.25 -7.06 12.38
N ALA A 376 -6.54 -7.27 12.11
CA ALA A 376 -7.56 -6.23 12.15
C ALA A 376 -7.68 -5.58 13.53
N ALA A 377 -7.67 -6.37 14.61
CA ALA A 377 -7.71 -5.86 15.98
C ALA A 377 -6.48 -4.99 16.31
N LEU A 378 -5.28 -5.44 15.91
CA LEU A 378 -4.03 -4.68 16.09
C LEU A 378 -4.03 -3.37 15.28
N LEU A 379 -4.50 -3.41 14.03
CA LEU A 379 -4.64 -2.20 13.20
C LEU A 379 -5.63 -1.22 13.85
N ALA A 380 -6.77 -1.70 14.34
CA ALA A 380 -7.78 -0.88 15.01
C ALA A 380 -7.21 -0.20 16.27
N ALA A 381 -6.47 -0.94 17.11
CA ALA A 381 -5.79 -0.39 18.28
C ALA A 381 -4.76 0.70 17.93
N ARG A 382 -4.17 0.61 16.73
CA ARG A 382 -3.22 1.60 16.18
C ARG A 382 -3.89 2.70 15.33
N GLY A 383 -5.22 2.76 15.33
CA GLY A 383 -6.01 3.78 14.65
C GLY A 383 -6.36 3.48 13.18
N GLY A 384 -6.15 2.25 12.71
CA GLY A 384 -6.57 1.77 11.39
C GLY A 384 -7.81 0.90 11.48
N ARG A 385 -9.00 1.51 11.59
CA ARG A 385 -10.26 0.76 11.59
C ARG A 385 -10.63 0.39 10.15
N LEU A 386 -10.56 -0.91 9.87
CA LEU A 386 -11.05 -1.48 8.62
C LEU A 386 -12.56 -1.27 8.52
N ARG A 387 -13.02 -0.85 7.35
CA ARG A 387 -14.44 -0.83 7.01
C ARG A 387 -14.86 -2.27 6.75
N MET A 388 -15.77 -2.78 7.56
CA MET A 388 -16.43 -4.05 7.28
C MET A 388 -17.26 -3.89 6.01
N ALA A 389 -17.19 -4.86 5.10
CA ALA A 389 -18.19 -4.97 4.04
C ALA A 389 -19.55 -5.13 4.72
N ALA A 390 -20.47 -4.20 4.42
CA ALA A 390 -21.82 -4.22 4.96
C ALA A 390 -22.69 -5.17 4.13
#